data_AF-A0A820Q599-F1
#
_entry.id   AF-A0A820Q599-F1
#
_cell.length_a   1.000
_cell.length_b   1.000
_cell.length_c   1.000
_cell.angle_alpha   90.00
_cell.angle_beta   90.00
_cell.angle_gamma   90.00
#
_symmetry.space_group_name_H-M   'P 1'
#
loop_
_entity.id
_entity.type
_entity.pdbx_description
1 polymer ?
#
loop_
_entity_poly.entity_id
_entity_poly.type
_entity_poly.pdbx_seq_one_letter_code
_entity_poly.pdbx_strand_id
1 'polypeptide(L)'
;QLSSVRRSLLNTNERLIVFNLLTYGIRSILEQPGGLLSDEKSLHEFCRLIARLKSNAQLHELVRIDNYPLFMERLFRFTIDHLLSVHHHRQYHL
;
A
#
# COMPACT_ATOMS: atom_id res chain seq x y z
N GLN A 1 1.07 -9.53 8.46
CA GLN A 1 0.50 -9.36 9.83
C GLN A 1 1.07 -8.18 10.61
N LEU A 2 2.18 -7.55 10.16
CA LEU A 2 2.76 -6.37 10.82
C LEU A 2 1.87 -5.11 10.74
N SER A 3 1.00 -4.99 9.72
CA SER A 3 0.07 -3.86 9.57
C SER A 3 -1.15 -3.89 10.51
N SER A 4 -1.29 -4.93 11.33
CA SER A 4 -2.41 -5.13 12.26
C SER A 4 -1.98 -5.13 13.74
N VAL A 5 -0.78 -4.63 14.05
CA VAL A 5 -0.32 -4.51 15.45
C VAL A 5 -1.29 -3.58 16.20
N ARG A 6 -1.88 -4.10 17.28
CA ARG A 6 -2.85 -3.37 18.11
C ARG A 6 -2.16 -2.18 18.79
N ARG A 7 -2.86 -1.04 18.84
CA ARG A 7 -2.38 0.22 19.45
C ARG A 7 -1.87 0.06 20.89
N SER A 8 -2.41 -0.88 21.65
CA SER A 8 -1.96 -1.15 23.02
C SER A 8 -0.53 -1.66 23.13
N LEU A 9 0.09 -2.06 22.01
CA LEU A 9 1.43 -2.64 21.98
C LEU A 9 2.53 -1.63 21.64
N LEU A 10 2.18 -0.47 21.07
CA LEU A 10 3.14 0.53 20.61
C LEU A 10 2.70 1.92 21.05
N ASN A 11 3.62 2.73 21.54
CA ASN A 11 3.36 4.15 21.76
C ASN A 11 3.33 4.90 20.41
N THR A 12 2.88 6.16 20.42
CA THR A 12 2.70 6.98 19.21
C THR A 12 3.98 7.09 18.36
N ASN A 13 5.16 7.18 18.99
CA ASN A 13 6.42 7.34 18.28
C ASN A 13 6.89 6.02 17.66
N GLU A 14 6.81 4.91 18.39
CA GLU A 14 7.13 3.57 17.87
C GLU A 14 6.22 3.21 16.70
N ARG A 15 4.93 3.58 16.80
CA ARG A 15 3.96 3.35 15.75
C ARG A 15 4.27 4.13 14.48
N LEU A 16 4.73 5.38 14.61
CA LEU A 16 5.18 6.19 13.48
C LEU A 16 6.41 5.56 12.80
N ILE A 17 7.37 5.05 13.57
CA ILE A 17 8.55 4.34 13.03
C ILE A 17 8.11 3.11 12.21
N VAL A 18 7.22 2.29 12.76
CA VAL A 18 6.69 1.12 12.05
C VAL A 18 5.94 1.52 10.78
N PHE A 19 5.16 2.60 10.83
CA PHE A 19 4.48 3.11 9.64
C PHE A 19 5.46 3.58 8.57
N ASN A 20 6.49 4.33 8.92
CA ASN A 20 7.52 4.76 7.98
C ASN A 20 8.23 3.57 7.33
N LEU A 21 8.56 2.53 8.09
CA LEU A 21 9.17 1.31 7.55
C LEU A 21 8.21 0.56 6.60
N LEU A 22 6.93 0.46 6.96
CA LEU A 22 5.91 -0.20 6.12
C LEU A 22 5.65 0.58 4.84
N THR A 23 5.49 1.91 4.92
CA THR A 23 5.20 2.76 3.76
C THR A 23 6.39 2.86 2.84
N TYR A 24 7.61 2.83 3.39
CA TYR A 24 8.83 2.68 2.60
C TYR A 24 8.83 1.38 1.80
N GLY A 25 8.58 0.23 2.45
CA GLY A 25 8.53 -1.07 1.76
C GLY A 25 7.45 -1.12 0.67
N ILE A 26 6.26 -0.60 0.94
CA ILE A 26 5.19 -0.49 -0.05
C ILE A 26 5.63 0.39 -1.22
N ARG A 27 6.23 1.56 -0.95
CA ARG A 27 6.70 2.47 -1.99
C ARG A 27 7.77 1.82 -2.87
N SER A 28 8.72 1.10 -2.29
CA SER A 28 9.75 0.38 -3.05
C SER A 28 9.14 -0.63 -4.03
N ILE A 29 8.09 -1.36 -3.61
CA ILE A 29 7.36 -2.28 -4.49
C ILE A 29 6.61 -1.52 -5.60
N LEU A 30 6.02 -0.36 -5.30
CA LEU A 30 5.32 0.46 -6.30
C LEU A 30 6.29 1.07 -7.33
N GLU A 31 7.49 1.45 -6.92
CA GLU A 31 8.50 2.06 -7.81
C GLU A 31 9.28 1.03 -8.62
N GLN A 32 9.47 -0.18 -8.08
CA GLN A 32 10.18 -1.27 -8.73
C GLN A 32 9.39 -2.57 -8.59
N PRO A 33 8.29 -2.74 -9.35
CA PRO A 33 7.38 -3.86 -9.18
C PRO A 33 7.98 -5.23 -9.56
N GLY A 34 9.16 -5.27 -10.19
CA GLY A 34 10.04 -6.46 -10.25
C GLY A 34 9.40 -7.79 -10.64
N GLY A 35 8.37 -7.79 -11.50
CA GLY A 35 7.56 -8.98 -11.81
C GLY A 35 6.69 -9.50 -10.64
N LEU A 36 6.91 -9.02 -9.41
CA LEU A 36 6.15 -9.37 -8.22
C LEU A 36 4.67 -9.03 -8.36
N LEU A 37 4.35 -7.87 -8.94
CA LEU A 37 2.96 -7.48 -9.16
C LEU A 37 2.33 -8.09 -10.43
N SER A 38 3.10 -8.86 -11.21
CA SER A 38 2.60 -9.58 -12.39
C SER A 38 1.95 -10.92 -12.04
N ASP A 39 2.33 -11.52 -10.91
CA ASP A 39 1.66 -12.69 -10.35
C ASP A 39 0.38 -12.27 -9.61
N GLU A 40 -0.76 -12.86 -9.99
CA GLU A 40 -2.06 -12.51 -9.44
C GLU A 40 -2.10 -12.69 -7.91
N LYS A 41 -1.50 -13.76 -7.39
CA LYS A 41 -1.50 -14.04 -5.95
C LYS A 41 -0.72 -12.99 -5.17
N SER A 42 0.46 -12.63 -5.66
CA SER A 42 1.33 -11.60 -5.09
C SER A 42 0.65 -10.23 -5.13
N LEU A 43 -0.02 -9.90 -6.23
CA LEU A 43 -0.82 -8.68 -6.37
C LEU A 43 -1.98 -8.62 -5.37
N HIS A 44 -2.74 -9.70 -5.21
CA HIS A 44 -3.83 -9.75 -4.23
C HIS A 44 -3.34 -9.56 -2.80
N GLU A 45 -2.23 -10.22 -2.42
CA GLU A 45 -1.65 -10.04 -1.08
C GLU A 45 -1.10 -8.63 -0.88
N PHE A 46 -0.56 -8.00 -1.92
CA PHE A 46 -0.13 -6.61 -1.89
C PHE A 46 -1.32 -5.65 -1.69
N CYS A 47 -2.39 -5.80 -2.46
CA CYS A 47 -3.63 -5.03 -2.27
C CYS A 47 -4.22 -5.24 -0.87
N ARG A 48 -4.14 -6.47 -0.35
CA ARG A 48 -4.60 -6.80 1.01
C ARG A 48 -3.73 -6.14 2.09
N LEU A 49 -2.42 -6.03 1.88
CA LEU A 49 -1.52 -5.28 2.75
C LEU A 49 -1.90 -3.80 2.81
N ILE A 50 -2.10 -3.16 1.65
CA ILE A 50 -2.52 -1.76 1.53
C ILE A 50 -3.87 -1.54 2.22
N ALA A 51 -4.86 -2.38 1.95
CA ALA A 51 -6.19 -2.27 2.56
C ALA A 51 -6.12 -2.36 4.09
N ARG A 52 -5.25 -3.23 4.61
CA ARG A 52 -5.02 -3.34 6.06
C ARG A 52 -4.30 -2.13 6.62
N LEU A 53 -3.27 -1.60 5.95
CA LEU A 53 -2.61 -0.38 6.39
C LEU A 53 -3.63 0.77 6.50
N LYS A 54 -4.43 0.98 5.45
CA LYS A 54 -5.47 2.02 5.41
C LYS A 54 -6.47 1.90 6.56
N SER A 55 -6.97 0.68 6.83
CA SER A 55 -7.99 0.45 7.86
C SER A 55 -7.43 0.50 9.28
N ASN A 56 -6.12 0.32 9.46
CA ASN A 56 -5.49 0.38 10.78
C ASN A 56 -4.84 1.75 11.08
N ALA A 57 -4.46 2.53 10.08
CA ALA A 57 -3.88 3.86 10.27
C ALA A 57 -4.95 4.90 10.63
N GLN A 58 -4.70 5.71 11.66
CA GLN A 58 -5.49 6.92 11.87
C GLN A 58 -4.98 8.01 10.93
N LEU A 59 -5.86 8.92 10.52
CA LEU A 59 -5.50 10.01 9.60
C LEU A 59 -4.30 10.83 10.12
N HIS A 60 -4.30 11.16 11.42
CA HIS A 60 -3.22 11.95 12.05
C HIS A 60 -1.85 11.27 12.00
N GLU A 61 -1.81 9.94 11.91
CA GLU A 61 -0.55 9.18 11.81
C GLU A 61 -0.12 9.07 10.36
N LEU A 62 -1.08 8.85 9.47
CA LEU A 62 -0.81 8.72 8.05
C LEU A 62 -0.24 10.01 7.47
N VAL A 63 -0.74 11.18 7.87
CA VAL A 63 -0.18 12.47 7.42
C VAL A 63 1.20 12.77 7.99
N ARG A 64 1.65 12.02 9.01
CA ARG A 64 2.97 12.18 9.64
C ARG A 64 4.05 11.28 9.04
N ILE A 65 3.68 10.36 8.13
CA ILE A 65 4.66 9.47 7.51
C ILE A 65 5.61 10.25 6.59
N ASP A 66 6.80 9.69 6.43
CA ASP A 66 7.82 10.27 5.56
C ASP A 66 7.34 10.32 4.11
N ASN A 67 7.45 11.49 3.49
CA ASN A 67 7.04 11.73 2.10
C ASN A 67 5.59 11.32 1.80
N TYR A 68 4.66 11.57 2.72
CA TYR A 68 3.22 11.29 2.54
C TYR A 68 2.65 11.67 1.16
N PRO A 69 2.93 12.86 0.58
CA PRO A 69 2.40 13.23 -0.74
C PRO A 69 2.83 12.26 -1.85
N LEU A 70 4.12 11.88 -1.86
CA LEU A 70 4.67 10.97 -2.85
C LEU A 70 4.14 9.54 -2.66
N PHE A 71 3.99 9.10 -1.41
CA PHE A 71 3.36 7.82 -1.11
C PHE A 71 1.94 7.74 -1.67
N MET A 72 1.13 8.79 -1.44
CA MET A 72 -0.24 8.87 -1.95
C MET A 72 -0.28 8.94 -3.48
N GLU A 73 0.60 9.72 -4.11
CA GLU A 73 0.72 9.79 -5.58
C GLU A 73 0.99 8.41 -6.18
N ARG A 74 1.96 7.66 -5.64
CA ARG A 74 2.30 6.32 -6.11
C ARG A 74 1.14 5.34 -5.93
N LEU A 75 0.47 5.39 -4.77
CA LEU A 75 -0.67 4.53 -4.49
C LEU A 75 -1.86 4.83 -5.43
N PHE A 76 -2.12 6.11 -5.68
CA PHE A 76 -3.16 6.55 -6.60
C PHE A 76 -2.87 6.08 -8.03
N ARG A 77 -1.64 6.30 -8.52
CA ARG A 77 -1.23 5.89 -9.86
C ARG A 77 -1.38 4.38 -10.05
N PHE A 78 -0.89 3.58 -9.10
CA PHE A 78 -1.09 2.13 -9.10
C PHE A 78 -2.57 1.74 -9.17
N THR A 79 -3.43 2.40 -8.39
CA THR A 79 -4.87 2.11 -8.37
C THR A 79 -5.52 2.38 -9.72
N ILE A 80 -5.20 3.52 -10.35
CA ILE A 80 -5.72 3.88 -11.67
C ILE A 80 -5.20 2.92 -12.74
N ASP A 81 -3.89 2.69 -12.79
CA ASP A 81 -3.25 1.83 -13.78
C ASP A 81 -3.81 0.40 -13.72
N HIS A 82 -3.98 -0.14 -12.51
CA HIS A 82 -4.57 -1.46 -12.31
C HIS A 82 -6.03 -1.52 -12.76
N LEU A 83 -6.86 -0.53 -12.40
CA LEU A 83 -8.26 -0.52 -12.80
C LEU A 83 -8.40 -0.46 -14.32
N LEU A 84 -7.63 0.43 -14.98
CA LEU A 84 -7.63 0.56 -16.43
C LEU A 84 -7.15 -0.72 -17.12
N SER A 85 -6.10 -1.37 -16.62
CA SER A 85 -5.63 -2.66 -17.14
C SER A 85 -6.71 -3.75 -17.08
N VAL A 86 -7.44 -3.85 -15.96
CA VAL A 86 -8.57 -4.78 -15.81
C VAL A 86 -9.70 -4.45 -16.78
N HIS A 87 -10.01 -3.17 -16.99
CA HIS A 87 -11.02 -2.75 -17.96
C HIS A 87 -10.63 -3.12 -19.39
N HIS A 88 -9.38 -2.90 -19.78
CA HIS A 88 -8.86 -3.30 -21.09
C HIS A 88 -8.97 -4.82 -21.30
N HIS A 89 -8.50 -5.63 -20.35
CA HIS A 89 -8.63 -7.09 -20.45
C HIS A 89 -10.08 -7.55 -20.62
N ARG A 90 -11.04 -6.90 -19.96
CA ARG A 90 -12.45 -7.28 -20.04
C ARG A 90 -13.10 -6.92 -21.39
N GLN A 91 -12.59 -5.92 -22.10
CA GLN A 91 -13.12 -5.50 -23.41
C GLN A 91 -12.68 -6.39 -24.58
N TYR A 92 -11.53 -7.08 -24.46
CA TYR A 92 -11.00 -7.96 -25.52
C TYR A 92 -11.35 -9.45 -25.34
N HIS A 93 -12.15 -9.80 -24.32
CA HIS A 93 -12.62 -11.17 -24.04
C HIS A 93 -14.16 -11.33 -24.18
N LEU A 94 -14.81 -10.43 -24.91
CA LEU A 94 -16.20 -10.52 -25.39
C LEU A 94 -16.19 -10.61 -26.92
#